data_AF-A0A2V9K8J9-F1
#
_entry.id   AF-A0A2V9K8J9-F1
#
_cell.length_a   1.000
_cell.length_b   1.000
_cell.length_c   1.000
_cell.angle_alpha   90.00
_cell.angle_beta   90.00
_cell.angle_gamma   90.00
#
_symmetry.space_group_name_H-M   'P 1'
#
loop_
_entity.id
_entity.type
_entity.pdbx_description
1 polymer ?
#
loop_
_entity_poly.entity_id
_entity_poly.type
_entity_poly.pdbx_seq_one_letter_code
_entity_poly.pdbx_strand_id
1 'polypeptide(L)'
;MFSPVKGLLVLTSALLAAPSQIPAQECSRLEGASPDELTSYLDKTPRSPQNEACGALAISQLGGMRYKAAIPALTKWLELRWPPNAHQKQRRFVIEREGATIYPAAAALEGMGKDALPRLLNAMKTNRGVSRQWMEVAAEVWMTAYKDHAPPREANAARRLRRSIATDGVRRRRGTGSDLGARQAVRSSSAIAIRLDAAATDFRPTVTSSSGGGRNRSCWPVSACYCSQLAPIYGTNPSGPGSF
;
A
#
# COMPACT_ATOMS: atom_id res chain seq x y z
N MET A 1 72.71 -21.37 -33.67
CA MET A 1 71.60 -22.36 -33.62
C MET A 1 70.42 -21.68 -32.94
N PHE A 2 69.36 -21.46 -33.70
CA PHE A 2 68.14 -20.75 -33.28
C PHE A 2 67.13 -21.75 -32.69
N SER A 3 66.42 -21.34 -31.63
CA SER A 3 65.13 -21.94 -31.27
C SER A 3 64.16 -20.81 -30.87
N PRO A 4 63.13 -20.54 -31.68
CA PRO A 4 62.06 -19.63 -31.32
C PRO A 4 60.94 -20.40 -30.60
N VAL A 5 60.69 -20.07 -29.33
CA VAL A 5 59.45 -20.49 -28.64
C VAL A 5 58.34 -19.55 -29.12
N LYS A 6 57.61 -19.99 -30.15
CA LYS A 6 56.35 -19.41 -30.60
C LYS A 6 55.23 -20.39 -30.26
N GLY A 7 54.23 -19.89 -29.55
CA GLY A 7 52.89 -20.49 -29.57
C GLY A 7 52.40 -20.92 -28.20
N LEU A 8 51.60 -20.04 -27.58
CA LEU A 8 50.39 -20.39 -26.81
C LEU A 8 49.78 -19.08 -26.29
N LEU A 9 49.10 -18.35 -27.17
CA LEU A 9 48.27 -17.19 -26.83
C LEU A 9 47.04 -17.19 -27.74
N VAL A 10 46.26 -18.27 -27.71
CA VAL A 10 44.98 -18.36 -28.42
C VAL A 10 44.04 -19.21 -27.56
N LEU A 11 42.84 -18.69 -27.28
CA LEU A 11 41.65 -19.32 -26.64
C LEU A 11 41.38 -19.06 -25.15
N THR A 12 41.19 -17.81 -24.75
CA THR A 12 40.36 -17.46 -23.58
C THR A 12 39.61 -16.14 -23.79
N SER A 13 38.79 -16.04 -24.84
CA SER A 13 37.97 -14.84 -25.10
C SER A 13 36.51 -15.13 -25.47
N ALA A 14 36.00 -16.34 -25.19
CA ALA A 14 34.69 -16.80 -25.66
C ALA A 14 33.70 -17.18 -24.54
N LEU A 15 33.88 -16.67 -23.30
CA LEU A 15 32.85 -16.77 -22.26
C LEU A 15 32.51 -15.37 -21.76
N LEU A 16 31.21 -15.11 -21.58
CA LEU A 16 30.56 -13.89 -21.05
C LEU A 16 29.95 -12.92 -22.09
N ALA A 17 29.28 -13.47 -23.10
CA ALA A 17 28.13 -12.80 -23.73
C ALA A 17 26.89 -13.68 -23.56
N ALA A 18 26.47 -13.90 -22.30
CA ALA A 18 25.14 -14.42 -22.05
C ALA A 18 24.15 -13.29 -22.34
N PRO A 19 23.26 -13.41 -23.35
CA PRO A 19 22.28 -12.36 -23.63
C PRO A 19 21.31 -12.28 -22.45
N SER A 20 21.41 -11.21 -21.68
CA SER A 20 20.45 -10.80 -20.66
C SER A 20 19.15 -10.27 -21.31
N GLN A 21 18.55 -11.05 -22.22
CA GLN A 21 17.34 -10.67 -22.98
C GLN A 21 16.02 -11.20 -22.39
N ILE A 22 16.06 -11.87 -21.24
CA ILE A 22 14.87 -12.57 -20.73
C ILE A 22 13.71 -11.66 -20.25
N PRO A 23 13.88 -10.42 -19.74
CA PRO A 23 12.72 -9.69 -19.20
C PRO A 23 11.75 -9.16 -20.26
N ALA A 24 12.22 -8.88 -21.49
CA ALA A 24 11.37 -8.30 -22.54
C ALA A 24 10.38 -9.32 -23.14
N GLN A 25 10.78 -10.59 -23.21
CA GLN A 25 9.97 -11.64 -23.81
C GLN A 25 8.77 -12.03 -22.93
N GLU A 26 8.93 -11.97 -21.61
CA GLU A 26 7.87 -12.30 -20.65
C GLU A 26 6.76 -11.23 -20.64
N CYS A 27 7.12 -9.95 -20.67
CA CYS A 27 6.17 -8.84 -20.75
C CYS A 27 5.27 -8.93 -22.00
N SER A 28 5.85 -9.33 -23.14
CA SER A 28 5.11 -9.44 -24.41
C SER A 28 4.00 -10.50 -24.35
N ARG A 29 4.14 -11.53 -23.52
CA ARG A 29 3.09 -12.55 -23.32
C ARG A 29 1.91 -12.03 -22.48
N LEU A 30 2.13 -10.99 -21.69
CA LEU A 30 1.10 -10.38 -20.84
C LEU A 30 0.29 -9.31 -21.58
N GLU A 31 0.75 -8.86 -22.76
CA GLU A 31 -0.01 -7.97 -23.63
C GLU A 31 -1.15 -8.74 -24.30
N GLY A 32 -2.30 -8.79 -23.64
CA GLY A 32 -3.49 -9.52 -24.10
C GLY A 32 -3.78 -10.82 -23.33
N ALA A 33 -3.03 -11.09 -22.26
CA ALA A 33 -3.37 -12.17 -21.34
C ALA A 33 -4.70 -11.91 -20.63
N SER A 34 -5.38 -12.98 -20.24
CA SER A 34 -6.63 -12.88 -19.47
C SER A 34 -6.39 -12.27 -18.07
N PRO A 35 -7.39 -11.63 -17.45
CA PRO A 35 -7.23 -11.05 -16.12
C PRO A 35 -6.84 -12.09 -15.04
N ASP A 36 -7.23 -13.36 -15.22
CA ASP A 36 -6.82 -14.44 -14.32
C ASP A 36 -5.35 -14.82 -14.50
N GLU A 37 -4.85 -14.84 -15.72
CA GLU A 37 -3.42 -15.06 -15.99
C GLU A 37 -2.56 -13.92 -15.45
N LEU A 38 -2.99 -12.67 -15.64
CA LEU A 38 -2.34 -11.49 -15.05
C LEU A 38 -2.31 -11.57 -13.52
N THR A 39 -3.43 -11.97 -12.91
CA THR A 39 -3.52 -12.14 -11.45
C THR A 39 -2.61 -13.27 -10.98
N SER A 40 -2.64 -14.42 -11.66
CA SER A 40 -1.77 -15.56 -11.37
C SER A 40 -0.30 -15.20 -11.53
N TYR A 41 0.05 -14.34 -12.50
CA TYR A 41 1.40 -13.85 -12.68
C TYR A 41 1.84 -13.02 -11.47
N LEU A 42 1.03 -12.05 -11.04
CA LEU A 42 1.35 -11.22 -9.87
C LEU A 42 1.44 -12.02 -8.56
N ASP A 43 0.68 -13.11 -8.44
CA ASP A 43 0.72 -13.97 -7.25
C ASP A 43 1.93 -14.91 -7.20
N LYS A 44 2.36 -15.44 -8.35
CA LYS A 44 3.47 -16.40 -8.43
C LYS A 44 4.83 -15.73 -8.56
N THR A 45 4.87 -14.55 -9.17
CA THR A 45 6.12 -13.87 -9.50
C THR A 45 6.62 -13.07 -8.29
N PRO A 46 7.81 -13.37 -7.76
CA PRO A 46 8.40 -12.56 -6.71
C PRO A 46 8.79 -11.19 -7.27
N ARG A 47 8.69 -10.16 -6.41
CA ARG A 47 9.16 -8.82 -6.76
C ARG A 47 10.67 -8.82 -6.91
N SER A 48 11.14 -8.61 -8.13
CA SER A 48 12.55 -8.44 -8.47
C SER A 48 12.69 -7.34 -9.53
N PRO A 49 13.83 -6.63 -9.62
CA PRO A 49 14.02 -5.57 -10.60
C PRO A 49 13.78 -6.00 -12.05
N GLN A 50 13.94 -7.29 -12.39
CA GLN A 50 13.65 -7.80 -13.73
C GLN A 50 12.14 -7.93 -14.01
N ASN A 51 11.34 -8.17 -12.98
CA ASN A 51 9.90 -8.42 -13.09
C ASN A 51 9.06 -7.16 -12.85
N GLU A 52 9.64 -6.09 -12.33
CA GLU A 52 8.91 -4.86 -11.97
C GLU A 52 8.24 -4.19 -13.17
N ALA A 53 8.87 -4.22 -14.34
CA ALA A 53 8.31 -3.67 -15.58
C ALA A 53 7.02 -4.42 -16.00
N CYS A 54 7.12 -5.74 -16.08
CA CYS A 54 5.99 -6.60 -16.45
C CYS A 54 4.90 -6.58 -15.36
N GLY A 55 5.29 -6.52 -14.09
CA GLY A 55 4.39 -6.34 -12.96
C GLY A 55 3.59 -5.04 -13.06
N ALA A 56 4.26 -3.91 -13.35
CA ALA A 56 3.59 -2.61 -13.53
C ALA A 56 2.57 -2.65 -14.67
N LEU A 57 2.90 -3.32 -15.78
CA LEU A 57 2.01 -3.50 -16.94
C LEU A 57 0.81 -4.39 -16.59
N ALA A 58 1.02 -5.52 -15.92
CA ALA A 58 -0.08 -6.38 -15.47
C ALA A 58 -1.02 -5.64 -14.50
N ILE A 59 -0.45 -4.87 -13.57
CA ILE A 59 -1.21 -4.06 -12.62
C ILE A 59 -2.05 -3.00 -13.33
N SER A 60 -1.49 -2.31 -14.33
CA SER A 60 -2.22 -1.25 -15.06
C SER A 60 -3.40 -1.81 -15.85
N GLN A 61 -3.23 -2.97 -16.50
CA GLN A 61 -4.33 -3.67 -17.19
C GLN A 61 -5.42 -4.12 -16.21
N LEU A 62 -5.05 -4.75 -15.09
CA LEU A 62 -6.00 -5.17 -14.04
C LEU A 62 -6.75 -4.00 -13.42
N GLY A 63 -6.06 -2.88 -13.20
CA GLY A 63 -6.66 -1.63 -12.73
C GLY A 63 -7.63 -1.02 -13.74
N GLY A 64 -7.27 -0.99 -15.02
CA GLY A 64 -8.13 -0.50 -16.11
C GLY A 64 -9.42 -1.31 -16.24
N MET A 65 -9.35 -2.63 -16.05
CA MET A 65 -10.51 -3.53 -16.03
C MET A 65 -11.26 -3.54 -14.69
N ARG A 66 -10.72 -2.91 -13.64
CA ARG A 66 -11.23 -2.96 -12.26
C ARG A 66 -11.48 -4.40 -11.77
N TYR A 67 -10.55 -5.31 -12.07
CA TYR A 67 -10.73 -6.73 -11.79
C TYR A 67 -10.62 -7.06 -10.29
N LYS A 68 -11.78 -7.28 -9.65
CA LYS A 68 -11.88 -7.43 -8.17
C LYS A 68 -11.13 -8.64 -7.61
N ALA A 69 -11.03 -9.72 -8.37
CA ALA A 69 -10.32 -10.91 -7.91
C ALA A 69 -8.81 -10.66 -7.74
N ALA A 70 -8.25 -9.67 -8.44
CA ALA A 70 -6.85 -9.29 -8.33
C ALA A 70 -6.49 -8.48 -7.08
N ILE A 71 -7.47 -7.99 -6.30
CA ILE A 71 -7.20 -7.12 -5.14
C ILE A 71 -6.13 -7.72 -4.19
N PRO A 72 -6.19 -9.01 -3.79
CA PRO A 72 -5.17 -9.60 -2.92
C PRO A 72 -3.78 -9.59 -3.56
N ALA A 73 -3.67 -9.91 -4.85
CA ALA A 73 -2.41 -9.84 -5.58
C ALA A 73 -1.89 -8.38 -5.61
N LEU A 74 -2.73 -7.41 -5.96
CA LEU A 74 -2.36 -5.98 -6.00
C LEU A 74 -1.85 -5.47 -4.65
N THR A 75 -2.42 -5.92 -3.52
CA THR A 75 -1.93 -5.51 -2.19
C THR A 75 -0.49 -5.93 -1.92
N LYS A 76 -0.01 -7.04 -2.51
CA LYS A 76 1.39 -7.47 -2.39
C LYS A 76 2.35 -6.54 -3.16
N TRP A 77 1.84 -5.84 -4.16
CA TRP A 77 2.60 -4.98 -5.06
C TRP A 77 2.49 -3.48 -4.73
N LEU A 78 1.93 -3.11 -3.57
CA LEU A 78 1.71 -1.71 -3.18
C LEU A 78 2.97 -0.85 -3.08
N GLU A 79 4.14 -1.41 -2.77
CA GLU A 79 5.38 -0.61 -2.74
C GLU A 79 6.07 -0.52 -4.10
N LEU A 80 5.53 -1.19 -5.13
CA LEU A 80 6.12 -1.11 -6.47
C LEU A 80 6.10 0.36 -6.91
N ARG A 81 7.28 0.88 -7.26
CA ARG A 81 7.44 2.19 -7.86
C ARG A 81 7.75 2.05 -9.33
N TRP A 82 7.00 2.73 -10.17
CA TRP A 82 7.23 2.71 -11.60
C TRP A 82 6.99 4.10 -12.21
N PRO A 83 7.91 4.63 -13.04
CA PRO A 83 9.26 4.13 -13.39
C PRO A 83 10.24 4.10 -12.18
N PRO A 84 11.32 3.28 -12.21
CA PRO A 84 12.22 3.08 -11.06
C PRO A 84 12.96 4.35 -10.61
N ASN A 85 13.23 5.27 -11.54
CA ASN A 85 13.91 6.54 -11.27
C ASN A 85 12.94 7.71 -11.04
N ALA A 86 11.65 7.44 -10.90
CA ALA A 86 10.65 8.47 -10.63
C ALA A 86 10.82 8.99 -9.18
N HIS A 87 11.74 9.94 -9.00
CA HIS A 87 11.86 10.66 -7.74
C HIS A 87 10.65 11.58 -7.58
N GLN A 88 9.83 11.26 -6.58
CA GLN A 88 8.69 12.07 -6.19
C GLN A 88 9.19 13.41 -5.62
N LYS A 89 9.26 14.45 -6.47
CA LYS A 89 9.69 15.79 -6.04
C LYS A 89 8.74 16.47 -5.04
N GLN A 90 7.56 15.89 -4.78
CA GLN A 90 6.56 16.43 -3.84
C GLN A 90 6.03 15.34 -2.90
N ARG A 91 6.01 15.60 -1.59
CA ARG A 91 5.55 14.66 -0.55
C ARG A 91 4.06 14.29 -0.59
N ARG A 92 3.33 14.71 -1.62
CA ARG A 92 1.94 14.31 -1.82
C ARG A 92 1.94 13.14 -2.77
N PHE A 93 1.36 12.01 -2.38
CA PHE A 93 1.06 10.91 -3.31
C PHE A 93 -0.12 11.26 -4.23
N VAL A 94 -0.55 12.53 -4.23
CA VAL A 94 -1.40 13.13 -5.26
C VAL A 94 -0.65 13.06 -6.59
N ILE A 95 -0.98 12.00 -7.30
CA ILE A 95 -0.86 11.77 -8.73
C ILE A 95 -1.24 13.06 -9.45
N GLU A 96 -0.28 13.79 -10.02
CA GLU A 96 -0.52 14.76 -11.09
C GLU A 96 0.81 15.32 -11.62
N ARG A 97 1.54 14.49 -12.36
CA ARG A 97 2.27 14.96 -13.54
C ARG A 97 2.12 13.87 -14.60
N GLU A 98 1.46 14.21 -15.71
CA GLU A 98 1.37 13.40 -16.94
C GLU A 98 0.51 12.12 -16.89
N GLY A 99 -0.36 11.96 -15.87
CA GLY A 99 -1.33 10.85 -15.82
C GLY A 99 -0.75 9.49 -15.43
N ALA A 100 0.55 9.38 -15.19
CA ALA A 100 1.19 8.16 -14.70
C ALA A 100 1.39 8.23 -13.17
N THR A 101 0.84 7.25 -12.46
CA THR A 101 0.95 7.15 -11.00
C THR A 101 2.24 6.46 -10.62
N ILE A 102 3.04 7.03 -9.70
CA ILE A 102 4.31 6.42 -9.25
C ILE A 102 4.08 5.04 -8.62
N TYR A 103 2.91 4.84 -8.00
CA TYR A 103 2.50 3.58 -7.40
C TYR A 103 1.36 2.96 -8.22
N PRO A 104 1.65 2.13 -9.23
CA PRO A 104 0.63 1.58 -10.12
C PRO A 104 -0.41 0.74 -9.36
N ALA A 105 0.00 -0.03 -8.35
CA ALA A 105 -0.92 -0.84 -7.55
C ALA A 105 -1.86 0.02 -6.70
N ALA A 106 -1.35 1.13 -6.16
CA ALA A 106 -2.16 2.08 -5.42
C ALA A 106 -3.24 2.68 -6.32
N ALA A 107 -2.86 3.16 -7.50
CA ALA A 107 -3.80 3.72 -8.47
C ALA A 107 -4.83 2.70 -8.96
N ALA A 108 -4.43 1.45 -9.20
CA ALA A 108 -5.35 0.37 -9.56
C ALA A 108 -6.37 0.12 -8.44
N LEU A 109 -5.93 0.05 -7.18
CA LEU A 109 -6.82 -0.14 -6.02
C LEU A 109 -7.74 1.06 -5.78
N GLU A 110 -7.26 2.30 -5.97
CA GLU A 110 -8.10 3.50 -5.94
C GLU A 110 -9.16 3.45 -7.05
N GLY A 111 -8.78 3.06 -8.27
CA GLY A 111 -9.70 2.90 -9.40
C GLY A 111 -10.77 1.82 -9.19
N MET A 112 -10.50 0.81 -8.37
CA MET A 112 -11.49 -0.20 -7.94
C MET A 112 -12.43 0.32 -6.86
N GLY A 113 -12.04 1.35 -6.11
CA GLY A 113 -12.88 2.07 -5.17
C GLY A 113 -13.38 1.21 -4.00
N LYS A 114 -14.69 1.25 -3.74
CA LYS A 114 -15.33 0.61 -2.56
C LYS A 114 -15.07 -0.90 -2.44
N ASP A 115 -14.85 -1.60 -3.55
CA ASP A 115 -14.62 -3.04 -3.55
C ASP A 115 -13.23 -3.41 -2.98
N ALA A 116 -12.26 -2.50 -3.10
CA ALA A 116 -10.90 -2.70 -2.59
C ALA A 116 -10.76 -2.43 -1.09
N LEU A 117 -11.57 -1.51 -0.54
CA LEU A 117 -11.48 -1.06 0.86
C LEU A 117 -11.48 -2.18 1.91
N PRO A 118 -12.44 -3.11 1.95
CA PRO A 118 -12.47 -4.12 3.01
C PRO A 118 -11.28 -5.08 2.94
N ARG A 119 -10.83 -5.42 1.72
CA ARG A 119 -9.69 -6.31 1.50
C ARG A 119 -8.37 -5.64 1.86
N LEU A 120 -8.20 -4.37 1.47
CA LEU A 120 -7.03 -3.57 1.83
C LEU A 120 -6.94 -3.36 3.35
N LEU A 121 -8.07 -3.05 4.00
CA LEU A 121 -8.12 -2.92 5.46
C LEU A 121 -7.78 -4.23 6.17
N ASN A 122 -8.27 -5.36 5.66
CA ASN A 122 -7.91 -6.67 6.19
C ASN A 122 -6.41 -6.93 6.04
N ALA A 123 -5.84 -6.65 4.86
CA ALA A 123 -4.40 -6.83 4.61
C ALA A 123 -3.53 -5.98 5.56
N MET A 124 -3.91 -4.73 5.84
CA MET A 124 -3.22 -3.87 6.82
C MET A 124 -3.26 -4.44 8.24
N LYS A 125 -4.35 -5.13 8.62
CA LYS A 125 -4.51 -5.73 9.95
C LYS A 125 -3.75 -7.06 10.10
N THR A 126 -3.72 -7.87 9.04
CA THR A 126 -3.15 -9.22 9.09
C THR A 126 -1.66 -9.25 8.84
N ASN A 127 -1.13 -8.34 8.01
CA ASN A 127 0.27 -8.36 7.61
C ASN A 127 1.16 -7.66 8.65
N ARG A 128 1.66 -8.40 9.64
CA ARG A 128 2.48 -7.85 10.74
C ARG A 128 3.97 -7.61 10.41
N GLY A 129 4.42 -7.85 9.18
CA GLY A 129 5.82 -7.74 8.75
C GLY A 129 6.05 -6.86 7.51
N VAL A 130 5.07 -6.06 7.11
CA VAL A 130 5.19 -5.16 5.96
C VAL A 130 6.06 -3.95 6.29
N SER A 131 6.68 -3.37 5.28
CA SER A 131 7.49 -2.18 5.49
C SER A 131 6.62 -0.98 5.90
N ARG A 132 7.24 0.00 6.55
CA ARG A 132 6.62 1.28 6.85
C ARG A 132 6.07 1.95 5.58
N GLN A 133 6.79 1.86 4.47
CA GLN A 133 6.39 2.47 3.21
C GLN A 133 5.12 1.80 2.66
N TRP A 134 5.00 0.48 2.76
CA TRP A 134 3.79 -0.24 2.38
C TRP A 134 2.58 0.27 3.16
N MET A 135 2.72 0.43 4.48
CA MET A 135 1.63 0.91 5.35
C MET A 135 1.24 2.35 5.04
N GLU A 136 2.20 3.24 4.77
CA GLU A 136 1.93 4.63 4.39
C GLU A 136 1.15 4.70 3.07
N VAL A 137 1.55 3.94 2.05
CA VAL A 137 0.83 3.88 0.76
C VAL A 137 -0.56 3.26 0.92
N ALA A 138 -0.67 2.14 1.65
CA ALA A 138 -1.94 1.45 1.89
C ALA A 138 -2.94 2.36 2.61
N ALA A 139 -2.49 3.09 3.64
CA ALA A 139 -3.31 4.03 4.38
C ALA A 139 -3.76 5.20 3.49
N GLU A 140 -2.90 5.70 2.60
CA GLU A 140 -3.27 6.77 1.68
C GLU A 140 -4.34 6.31 0.67
N VAL A 141 -4.14 5.16 0.02
CA VAL A 141 -5.12 4.55 -0.89
C VAL A 141 -6.47 4.37 -0.20
N TRP A 142 -6.45 3.79 1.01
CA TRP A 142 -7.66 3.58 1.79
C TRP A 142 -8.37 4.91 2.09
N MET A 143 -7.61 5.93 2.49
CA MET A 143 -8.15 7.26 2.80
C MET A 143 -8.67 8.02 1.58
N THR A 144 -8.07 7.84 0.41
CA THR A 144 -8.53 8.45 -0.85
C THR A 144 -9.81 7.77 -1.30
N ALA A 145 -9.80 6.44 -1.45
CA ALA A 145 -10.97 5.67 -1.83
C ALA A 145 -12.14 5.82 -0.83
N TYR A 146 -11.87 5.93 0.47
CA TYR A 146 -12.90 6.19 1.48
C TYR A 146 -13.57 7.54 1.28
N LYS A 147 -12.81 8.62 0.99
CA LYS A 147 -13.39 9.97 0.81
C LYS A 147 -14.36 10.03 -0.37
N ASP A 148 -14.05 9.31 -1.44
CA ASP A 148 -14.87 9.31 -2.65
C ASP A 148 -16.16 8.50 -2.50
N HIS A 149 -16.17 7.57 -1.54
CA HIS A 149 -17.30 6.68 -1.26
C HIS A 149 -17.97 6.91 0.09
N ALA A 150 -17.49 7.86 0.89
CA ALA A 150 -18.09 8.19 2.17
C ALA A 150 -19.56 8.59 1.96
N PRO A 151 -20.50 8.10 2.79
CA PRO A 151 -21.88 8.52 2.74
C PRO A 151 -21.96 10.06 2.68
N PRO A 152 -22.82 10.66 1.84
CA PRO A 152 -22.87 12.11 1.66
C PRO A 152 -22.98 12.88 2.99
N ARG A 153 -23.62 12.29 4.00
CA ARG A 153 -23.74 12.84 5.35
C ARG A 153 -22.38 13.01 6.04
N GLU A 154 -21.51 12.02 5.96
CA GLU A 154 -20.18 12.05 6.56
C GLU A 154 -19.21 12.93 5.78
N ALA A 155 -19.25 12.87 4.44
CA ALA A 155 -18.45 13.74 3.58
C ALA A 155 -18.79 15.23 3.83
N ASN A 156 -20.07 15.55 4.03
CA ASN A 156 -20.53 16.89 4.36
C ASN A 156 -20.10 17.31 5.78
N ALA A 157 -20.14 16.41 6.77
CA ALA A 157 -19.64 16.69 8.12
C ALA A 157 -18.13 16.98 8.12
N ALA A 158 -17.33 16.17 7.40
CA ALA A 158 -15.89 16.39 7.24
C ALA A 158 -15.57 17.71 6.51
N ARG A 159 -16.34 18.06 5.47
CA ARG A 159 -16.22 19.38 4.81
C ARG A 159 -16.58 20.55 5.71
N ARG A 160 -17.64 20.42 6.54
CA ARG A 160 -18.01 21.46 7.51
C ARG A 160 -16.90 21.67 8.55
N LEU A 161 -16.34 20.58 9.07
CA LEU A 161 -15.22 20.64 10.02
C LEU A 161 -13.96 21.28 9.42
N ARG A 162 -13.62 20.96 8.17
CA ARG A 162 -12.49 21.63 7.47
C ARG A 162 -12.73 23.12 7.30
N ARG A 163 -13.96 23.52 6.97
CA ARG A 163 -14.34 24.94 6.84
C ARG A 163 -14.24 25.68 8.17
N SER A 164 -14.69 25.10 9.27
CA SER A 164 -14.61 25.74 10.59
C SER A 164 -13.17 25.96 11.05
N ILE A 165 -12.28 24.98 10.83
CA ILE A 165 -10.85 25.10 11.14
C ILE A 165 -10.19 26.21 10.30
N ALA A 166 -10.53 26.31 9.01
CA ALA A 166 -9.99 27.36 8.13
C ALA A 166 -10.43 28.77 8.57
N THR A 167 -11.70 28.94 8.98
CA THR A 167 -12.19 30.23 9.51
C THR A 167 -11.56 30.61 10.85
N ASP A 168 -11.29 29.64 11.73
CA ASP A 168 -10.65 29.90 13.02
C ASP A 168 -9.18 30.30 12.89
N GLY A 169 -8.46 29.72 11.92
CA GLY A 169 -7.09 30.13 11.58
C GLY A 169 -7.00 31.57 11.07
N VAL A 170 -8.00 32.04 10.32
CA VAL A 170 -8.07 33.43 9.82
C VAL A 170 -8.42 34.40 10.95
N ARG A 171 -9.26 34.01 11.91
CA ARG A 171 -9.65 34.87 13.05
C ARG A 171 -8.51 35.06 14.06
N ARG A 172 -7.65 34.05 14.27
CA ARG A 172 -6.48 34.15 15.15
C ARG A 172 -5.31 34.97 14.59
N ARG A 173 -5.22 35.18 13.28
CA ARG A 173 -4.17 36.02 12.66
C ARG A 173 -4.34 37.52 12.87
N ARG A 174 -5.44 37.96 13.50
CA ARG A 174 -5.68 39.36 13.90
C ARG A 174 -5.52 39.62 15.41
N GLY A 175 -5.13 38.61 16.19
CA GLY A 175 -4.80 38.75 17.62
C GLY A 175 -3.30 38.54 17.86
N THR A 176 -2.63 39.61 18.25
CA THR A 176 -1.26 39.70 18.75
C THR A 176 -0.93 38.68 19.86
N GLY A 177 0.27 38.10 19.85
CA GLY A 177 0.92 37.54 21.06
C GLY A 177 1.40 36.08 21.00
N SER A 178 2.68 35.92 20.63
CA SER A 178 3.72 34.95 21.07
C SER A 178 3.41 33.51 21.54
N ASP A 179 4.09 32.55 20.89
CA ASP A 179 4.83 31.40 21.49
C ASP A 179 4.20 30.05 21.91
N LEU A 180 2.97 29.70 21.51
CA LEU A 180 2.40 28.36 21.81
C LEU A 180 2.08 27.46 20.59
N GLY A 181 2.55 27.81 19.39
CA GLY A 181 2.08 27.21 18.13
C GLY A 181 2.64 25.83 17.76
N ALA A 182 3.86 25.46 18.19
CA ALA A 182 4.55 24.30 17.63
C ALA A 182 4.15 22.94 18.26
N ARG A 183 3.68 22.92 19.52
CA ARG A 183 3.35 21.66 20.22
C ARG A 183 1.97 21.09 19.89
N GLN A 184 1.07 21.87 19.29
CA GLN A 184 -0.31 21.44 19.04
C GLN A 184 -0.45 20.61 17.75
N ALA A 185 0.41 20.80 16.75
CA ALA A 185 0.31 20.13 15.46
C ALA A 185 0.57 18.60 15.54
N VAL A 186 1.39 18.15 16.50
CA VAL A 186 1.71 16.72 16.67
C VAL A 186 0.56 15.94 17.32
N ARG A 187 -0.32 16.59 18.10
CA ARG A 187 -1.55 15.97 18.64
C ARG A 187 -2.64 15.76 17.59
N SER A 188 -2.55 16.46 16.44
CA SER A 188 -3.54 16.35 15.37
C SER A 188 -3.43 15.04 14.59
N SER A 189 -2.22 14.54 14.35
CA SER A 189 -2.02 13.33 13.53
C SER A 189 -2.41 12.05 14.29
N SER A 190 -2.19 12.01 15.60
CA SER A 190 -2.61 10.89 16.47
C SER A 190 -4.13 10.83 16.66
N ALA A 191 -4.82 11.98 16.69
CA ALA A 191 -6.28 12.04 16.71
C ALA A 191 -6.94 11.53 15.41
N ILE A 192 -6.24 11.60 14.27
CA ILE A 192 -6.72 11.04 12.99
C ILE A 192 -6.64 9.51 13.03
N ALA A 193 -5.58 8.93 13.58
CA ALA A 193 -5.45 7.47 13.71
C ALA A 193 -6.52 6.85 14.62
N ILE A 194 -6.81 7.47 15.78
CA ILE A 194 -7.84 6.97 16.71
C ILE A 194 -9.26 7.08 16.10
N ARG A 195 -9.51 8.08 15.25
CA ARG A 195 -10.80 8.23 14.55
C ARG A 195 -10.96 7.24 13.39
N LEU A 196 -9.87 6.73 12.84
CA LEU A 196 -9.91 5.72 11.78
C LEU A 196 -10.37 4.36 12.30
N ASP A 197 -9.98 3.97 13.52
CA ASP A 197 -10.51 2.76 14.17
C ASP A 197 -12.03 2.87 14.41
N ALA A 198 -12.53 4.04 14.79
CA ALA A 198 -13.97 4.26 14.98
C ALA A 198 -14.77 4.22 13.66
N ALA A 199 -14.23 4.79 12.58
CA ALA A 199 -14.87 4.74 11.26
C ALA A 199 -14.86 3.33 10.64
N ALA A 200 -13.82 2.54 10.92
CA ALA A 200 -13.74 1.15 10.48
C ALA A 200 -14.76 0.23 11.17
N THR A 201 -15.18 0.55 12.40
CA THR A 201 -16.21 -0.21 13.13
C THR A 201 -17.65 0.06 12.68
N ASP A 202 -17.92 1.21 12.05
CA ASP A 202 -19.27 1.58 11.59
C ASP A 202 -19.61 1.11 10.17
N PHE A 203 -18.66 0.48 9.47
CA PHE A 203 -18.91 -0.15 8.17
C PHE A 203 -19.64 -1.49 8.35
N ARG A 204 -20.91 -1.44 8.80
CA ARG A 204 -21.83 -2.56 8.67
C ARG A 204 -22.25 -2.65 7.20
N PRO A 205 -21.87 -3.71 6.45
CA PRO A 205 -22.48 -3.92 5.15
C PRO A 205 -23.98 -4.09 5.37
N THR A 206 -24.78 -3.22 4.75
CA THR A 206 -26.24 -3.39 4.70
C THR A 206 -26.50 -4.65 3.88
N VAL A 207 -26.58 -5.80 4.54
CA VAL A 207 -27.05 -7.04 3.93
C VAL A 207 -28.54 -6.83 3.69
N THR A 208 -28.90 -6.50 2.45
CA THR A 208 -30.28 -6.61 1.98
C THR A 208 -30.65 -8.08 2.03
N SER A 209 -31.18 -8.51 3.18
CA SER A 209 -31.78 -9.81 3.35
C SER A 209 -33.05 -9.86 2.50
N SER A 210 -32.89 -10.41 1.29
CA SER A 210 -33.99 -10.91 0.49
C SER A 210 -34.60 -12.09 1.22
N SER A 211 -35.68 -11.80 1.95
CA SER A 211 -36.71 -12.70 2.46
C SER A 211 -36.74 -14.08 1.78
N GLY A 212 -36.26 -15.09 2.49
CA GLY A 212 -36.53 -16.51 2.24
C GLY A 212 -36.62 -17.21 3.60
N GLY A 213 -37.85 -17.49 4.05
CA GLY A 213 -38.14 -17.96 5.39
C GLY A 213 -37.52 -19.31 5.73
N GLY A 214 -36.90 -19.40 6.91
CA GLY A 214 -36.41 -20.65 7.48
C GLY A 214 -35.90 -20.39 8.90
N ARG A 215 -36.72 -20.73 9.90
CA ARG A 215 -36.38 -20.55 11.33
C ARG A 215 -35.21 -21.47 11.66
N ASN A 216 -34.08 -20.92 12.10
CA ASN A 216 -33.19 -21.59 13.04
C ASN A 216 -32.47 -20.54 13.89
N ARG A 217 -32.69 -20.64 15.21
CA ARG A 217 -32.05 -19.81 16.22
C ARG A 217 -30.69 -20.44 16.53
N SER A 218 -29.62 -19.67 16.34
CA SER A 218 -28.32 -19.97 16.92
C SER A 218 -27.80 -18.71 17.60
N CYS A 219 -27.75 -18.77 18.93
CA CYS A 219 -27.17 -17.76 19.79
C CYS A 219 -25.66 -17.66 19.55
N TRP A 220 -25.15 -16.44 19.39
CA TRP A 220 -23.73 -16.12 19.56
C TRP A 220 -23.57 -15.27 20.83
N PRO A 221 -22.75 -15.69 21.81
CA PRO A 221 -22.05 -14.77 22.71
C PRO A 221 -20.61 -14.63 22.15
N VAL A 222 -19.78 -13.60 22.34
CA VAL A 222 -19.49 -12.77 23.50
C VAL A 222 -18.81 -11.50 22.95
N SER A 223 -19.29 -10.33 23.34
CA SER A 223 -18.49 -9.10 23.40
C SER A 223 -17.62 -9.16 24.65
N ALA A 224 -16.30 -9.04 24.51
CA ALA A 224 -15.41 -8.74 25.64
C ALA A 224 -14.25 -7.84 25.20
N CYS A 225 -14.24 -6.68 25.84
CA CYS A 225 -13.19 -5.68 26.04
C CYS A 225 -11.75 -6.11 25.76
N TYR A 226 -10.99 -5.28 25.02
CA TYR A 226 -9.57 -5.04 25.31
C TYR A 226 -9.23 -3.57 25.09
N CYS A 227 -9.29 -2.81 26.18
CA CYS A 227 -8.63 -1.52 26.35
C CYS A 227 -7.32 -1.77 27.12
N SER A 228 -6.24 -1.16 26.63
CA SER A 228 -5.12 -0.66 27.44
C SER A 228 -4.33 -1.63 28.32
N GLN A 229 -3.15 -2.04 27.85
CA GLN A 229 -2.00 -2.25 28.74
C GLN A 229 -0.70 -1.83 28.02
N LEU A 230 -0.34 -0.57 28.22
CA LEU A 230 1.03 -0.09 28.16
C LEU A 230 1.74 -0.60 29.41
N ALA A 231 2.89 -1.27 29.25
CA ALA A 231 3.85 -1.49 30.32
C ALA A 231 5.25 -1.02 29.87
N PRO A 232 6.03 -0.38 30.76
CA PRO A 232 7.28 0.28 30.42
C PRO A 232 8.47 -0.68 30.38
N ILE A 233 9.44 -0.32 29.55
CA ILE A 233 10.78 -0.90 29.46
C ILE A 233 11.60 -0.39 30.65
N TYR A 234 12.08 -1.27 31.54
CA TYR A 234 13.27 -1.04 32.36
C TYR A 234 13.90 -2.36 32.85
N GLY A 235 15.22 -2.48 32.65
CA GLY A 235 16.17 -3.35 33.38
C GLY A 235 16.15 -4.83 33.00
N THR A 236 17.25 -5.57 32.94
CA THR A 236 18.66 -5.38 33.29
C THR A 236 19.42 -6.60 32.72
N ASN A 237 20.65 -6.40 32.26
CA ASN A 237 21.63 -7.47 32.02
C ASN A 237 21.81 -8.32 33.30
N PRO A 238 22.09 -9.63 33.16
CA PRO A 238 23.39 -10.05 33.64
C PRO A 238 24.14 -11.03 32.72
N SER A 239 25.43 -10.75 32.66
CA SER A 239 26.55 -11.59 32.28
C SER A 239 26.50 -13.00 32.88
N GLY A 240 26.95 -14.00 32.12
CA GLY A 240 27.28 -15.33 32.63
C GLY A 240 27.99 -16.19 31.56
N PRO A 241 29.24 -16.65 31.80
CA PRO A 241 30.03 -17.45 30.86
C PRO A 241 29.94 -18.96 31.13
N GLY A 242 30.25 -19.79 30.14
CA GLY A 242 30.53 -21.23 30.27
C GLY A 242 30.68 -21.85 28.88
N SER A 243 31.90 -21.98 28.35
CA SER A 243 32.90 -23.05 28.57
C SER A 243 32.71 -24.23 27.61
N PHE A 244 33.77 -24.45 26.82
CA PHE A 244 34.10 -25.70 26.13
C PHE A 244 34.52 -26.78 27.13
#